data_AF-A0A0F9P2D8-F1
#
_entry.id   AF-A0A0F9P2D8-F1
#
_cell.length_a   1.000
_cell.length_b   1.000
_cell.length_c   1.000
_cell.angle_alpha   90.00
_cell.angle_beta   90.00
_cell.angle_gamma   90.00
#
_symmetry.space_group_name_H-M   'P 1'
#
loop_
_entity.id
_entity.type
_entity.pdbx_description
1 polymer ?
#
loop_
_entity_poly.entity_id
_entity_poly.type
_entity_poly.pdbx_seq_one_letter_code
_entity_poly.pdbx_strand_id
1 'polypeptide(L)'
;MKKTTLEIWPAKDCPVSIQVRSNVGGAVYVNGVLCDAETDVPIEEEKPQTKTLRRYEIILPLFFNDNTEISGTLMDLTLDELEREFGGVSHELNRIIGFWKDEVGFRYQEQNTRIFCDVPNEPDSKDFFREYKETLKTRFKQQDIWMVSYLIDMV
;
A
#
# COMPACT_ATOMS: atom_id res chain seq x y z
N MET A 1 20.19 -37.41 17.97
CA MET A 1 19.00 -37.96 17.28
C MET A 1 17.76 -37.42 17.98
N LYS A 2 16.93 -36.61 17.31
CA LYS A 2 15.64 -36.17 17.89
C LYS A 2 14.69 -37.38 17.83
N LYS A 3 14.10 -37.79 18.96
CA LYS A 3 13.12 -38.88 19.01
C LYS A 3 11.80 -38.34 18.46
N THR A 4 11.28 -38.97 17.42
CA THR A 4 9.92 -38.73 16.92
C THR A 4 8.99 -39.75 17.58
N THR A 5 7.96 -39.28 18.27
CA THR A 5 6.91 -40.12 18.85
C THR A 5 5.68 -40.05 17.94
N LEU A 6 5.13 -41.22 17.60
CA LEU A 6 3.94 -41.37 16.78
C LEU A 6 2.82 -41.96 17.64
N GLU A 7 1.67 -41.29 17.66
CA GLU A 7 0.48 -41.76 18.35
C GLU A 7 -0.69 -41.88 17.38
N ILE A 8 -1.47 -42.94 17.57
CA ILE A 8 -2.56 -43.34 16.67
C ILE A 8 -3.85 -43.30 17.46
N TRP A 9 -4.78 -42.43 17.07
CA TRP A 9 -6.05 -42.21 17.77
C TRP A 9 -7.26 -42.44 16.84
N PRO A 10 -8.38 -42.97 17.35
CA PRO A 10 -9.65 -42.95 16.62
C PRO A 10 -10.13 -41.50 16.47
N ALA A 11 -10.60 -41.12 15.28
CA ALA A 11 -11.12 -39.77 15.05
C ALA A 11 -12.36 -39.51 15.92
N LYS A 12 -12.42 -38.32 16.55
CA LYS A 12 -13.45 -37.95 17.52
C LYS A 12 -14.89 -38.09 17.00
N ASP A 13 -15.10 -37.99 15.68
CA ASP A 13 -16.42 -38.02 15.04
C ASP A 13 -16.63 -39.17 14.04
N CYS A 14 -15.69 -40.13 13.94
CA CYS A 14 -15.84 -41.24 12.99
C CYS A 14 -15.03 -42.49 13.43
N PRO A 15 -15.67 -43.61 13.79
CA PRO A 15 -14.97 -44.79 14.32
C PRO A 15 -14.15 -45.57 13.28
N VAL A 16 -14.21 -45.16 12.00
CA VAL A 16 -13.51 -45.83 10.87
C VAL A 16 -12.30 -45.03 10.39
N SER A 17 -12.09 -43.80 10.88
CA SER A 17 -10.91 -43.01 10.52
C SER A 17 -9.92 -42.95 11.68
N ILE A 18 -8.65 -43.16 11.33
CA ILE A 18 -7.51 -43.08 12.22
C ILE A 18 -6.83 -41.72 11.98
N GLN A 19 -6.46 -41.04 13.04
CA GLN A 19 -5.61 -39.84 12.97
C GLN A 19 -4.20 -40.19 13.45
N VAL A 20 -3.20 -39.70 12.71
CA VAL A 20 -1.79 -39.83 13.07
C VAL A 20 -1.32 -38.54 13.70
N ARG A 21 -0.93 -38.59 14.97
CA ARG A 21 -0.34 -37.46 15.69
C ARG A 21 1.17 -37.66 15.80
N SER A 22 1.93 -36.64 15.43
CA SER A 22 3.39 -36.67 15.51
C SER A 22 3.93 -35.38 16.14
N ASN A 23 5.04 -35.49 16.87
CA ASN A 23 5.74 -34.35 17.45
C ASN A 23 7.15 -34.26 16.86
N VAL A 24 7.45 -33.15 16.19
CA VAL A 24 8.74 -32.90 15.54
C VAL A 24 9.31 -31.60 16.08
N GLY A 25 10.32 -31.69 16.94
CA GLY A 25 11.00 -30.51 17.46
C GLY A 25 10.14 -29.56 18.30
N GLY A 26 9.05 -30.07 18.90
CA GLY A 26 8.09 -29.28 19.69
C GLY A 26 6.83 -28.89 18.93
N ALA A 27 6.82 -29.03 17.60
CA ALA A 27 5.64 -28.80 16.77
C ALA A 27 4.78 -30.07 16.69
N VAL A 28 3.45 -29.91 16.81
CA VAL A 28 2.47 -31.00 16.74
C VAL A 28 1.87 -31.03 15.34
N TYR A 29 1.84 -32.22 14.73
CA TYR A 29 1.19 -32.44 13.46
C TYR A 29 0.13 -33.52 13.58
N VAL A 30 -1.08 -33.26 13.07
CA VAL A 30 -2.17 -34.23 12.96
C VAL A 30 -2.42 -34.50 11.48
N ASN A 31 -2.27 -35.77 11.06
CA ASN A 31 -2.33 -36.19 9.65
C ASN A 31 -1.40 -35.37 8.73
N GLY A 32 -0.27 -34.90 9.26
CA GLY A 32 0.70 -34.08 8.53
C GLY A 32 0.39 -32.58 8.50
N VAL A 33 -0.71 -32.12 9.11
CA VAL A 33 -1.05 -30.69 9.25
C VAL A 33 -0.53 -30.17 10.58
N LEU A 34 0.15 -29.02 10.57
CA LEU A 34 0.60 -28.36 11.79
C LEU A 34 -0.61 -27.92 12.62
N CYS A 35 -0.66 -28.33 13.88
CA CYS A 35 -1.78 -28.08 14.77
C CYS A 35 -1.31 -27.46 16.09
N ASP A 36 -2.22 -26.75 16.74
CA ASP A 36 -2.04 -26.32 18.11
C ASP A 36 -1.89 -27.56 19.01
N ALA A 37 -0.91 -27.50 19.91
CA ALA A 37 -0.50 -28.67 20.68
C ALA A 37 -1.54 -29.14 21.70
N GLU A 38 -2.46 -28.26 22.12
CA GLU A 38 -3.48 -28.54 23.12
C GLU A 38 -4.81 -28.94 22.49
N THR A 39 -5.16 -28.28 21.40
CA THR A 39 -6.49 -28.38 20.79
C THR A 39 -6.53 -29.28 19.56
N ASP A 40 -5.37 -29.67 19.00
CA ASP A 40 -5.23 -30.40 17.73
C ASP A 40 -5.91 -29.70 16.53
N VAL A 41 -6.23 -28.41 16.69
CA VAL A 41 -6.80 -27.56 15.64
C VAL A 41 -5.69 -27.15 14.68
N PRO A 42 -5.89 -27.25 13.35
CA PRO A 42 -4.93 -26.75 12.36
C PRO A 42 -4.54 -25.31 12.67
N ILE A 43 -3.24 -25.06 12.79
CA ILE A 43 -2.72 -23.70 12.78
C ILE A 43 -2.75 -23.29 11.32
N GLU A 44 -3.71 -22.42 10.97
CA GLU A 44 -3.67 -21.76 9.68
C GLU A 44 -2.39 -20.90 9.65
N GLU A 45 -1.37 -21.34 8.91
CA GLU A 45 -0.33 -20.41 8.48
C GLU A 45 -1.05 -19.33 7.69
N GLU A 46 -1.09 -18.10 8.20
CA GLU A 46 -1.55 -16.96 7.42
C GLU A 46 -0.73 -16.94 6.14
N LYS A 47 -1.32 -17.38 5.03
CA LYS A 47 -0.76 -17.15 3.71
C LYS A 47 -0.48 -15.65 3.66
N PRO A 48 0.74 -15.20 3.36
CA PRO A 48 0.98 -13.79 3.17
C PRO A 48 0.03 -13.33 2.07
N GLN A 49 -1.04 -12.63 2.45
CA GLN A 49 -1.86 -11.93 1.49
C GLN A 49 -0.89 -10.95 0.85
N THR A 50 -0.58 -11.17 -0.42
CA THR A 50 0.06 -10.15 -1.24
C THR A 50 -0.89 -8.97 -1.23
N LYS A 51 -0.69 -8.01 -0.32
CA LYS A 51 -1.50 -6.79 -0.25
C LYS A 51 -1.42 -6.17 -1.63
N THR A 52 -2.54 -6.15 -2.34
CA THR A 52 -2.62 -5.40 -3.59
C THR A 52 -2.32 -3.95 -3.26
N LEU A 53 -1.30 -3.40 -3.89
CA LEU A 53 -0.92 -2.01 -3.70
C LEU A 53 -1.58 -1.15 -4.78
N ARG A 54 -1.79 0.12 -4.43
CA ARG A 54 -2.23 1.16 -5.35
C ARG A 54 -1.20 2.29 -5.30
N ARG A 55 -0.70 2.66 -6.47
CA ARG A 55 0.12 3.86 -6.62
C ARG A 55 -0.79 5.07 -6.80
N TYR A 56 -0.57 6.11 -6.02
CA TYR A 56 -1.07 7.45 -6.28
C TYR A 56 0.06 8.29 -6.85
N GLU A 57 -0.16 8.92 -8.01
CA GLU A 57 0.73 9.93 -8.56
C GLU A 57 0.08 11.30 -8.47
N ILE A 58 0.84 12.28 -8.00
CA ILE A 58 0.42 13.67 -7.79
C ILE A 58 1.36 14.55 -8.61
N ILE A 59 0.79 15.36 -9.50
CA ILE A 59 1.54 16.36 -10.25
C ILE A 59 1.36 17.70 -9.54
N LEU A 60 2.47 18.24 -9.04
CA LEU A 60 2.48 19.53 -8.34
C LEU A 60 3.19 20.59 -9.17
N PRO A 61 2.69 21.82 -9.17
CA PRO A 61 3.37 22.93 -9.81
C PRO A 61 4.67 23.27 -9.09
N LEU A 62 5.65 23.76 -9.85
CA LEU A 62 6.88 24.37 -9.33
C LEU A 62 6.77 25.90 -9.26
N PHE A 63 5.75 26.47 -9.90
CA PHE A 63 5.45 27.90 -9.90
C PHE A 63 3.96 28.14 -9.67
N PHE A 64 3.62 29.20 -8.96
CA PHE A 64 2.24 29.69 -8.92
C PHE A 64 1.84 30.29 -10.28
N ASN A 65 0.54 30.53 -10.47
CA ASN A 65 0.00 31.07 -11.73
C ASN A 65 0.50 32.48 -12.09
N ASP A 66 1.08 33.20 -11.13
CA ASP A 66 1.76 34.48 -11.33
C ASP A 66 3.26 34.35 -11.68
N ASN A 67 3.73 33.12 -11.92
CA ASN A 67 5.11 32.72 -12.16
C ASN A 67 6.06 32.88 -10.96
N THR A 68 5.55 33.08 -9.75
CA THR A 68 6.39 33.03 -8.55
C THR A 68 6.75 31.58 -8.22
N GLU A 69 8.02 31.33 -7.89
CA GLU A 69 8.48 29.99 -7.53
C GLU A 69 7.83 29.53 -6.23
N ILE A 70 7.41 28.27 -6.21
CA ILE A 70 6.87 27.65 -5.02
C ILE A 70 8.03 27.35 -4.06
N SER A 71 7.91 27.84 -2.83
CA SER A 71 8.91 27.59 -1.79
C SER A 71 9.13 26.10 -1.55
N GLY A 72 10.39 25.70 -1.40
CA GLY A 72 10.76 24.33 -0.99
C GLY A 72 10.03 23.88 0.27
N THR A 73 9.74 24.78 1.21
CA THR A 73 9.00 24.46 2.43
C THR A 73 7.60 23.91 2.18
N LEU A 74 6.90 24.35 1.12
CA LEU A 74 5.58 23.80 0.76
C LEU A 74 5.70 22.39 0.18
N MET A 75 6.80 22.12 -0.53
CA MET A 75 7.11 20.79 -1.05
C MET A 75 7.47 19.84 0.10
N ASP A 76 8.38 20.26 0.97
CA ASP A 76 8.81 19.50 2.16
C ASP A 76 7.61 19.15 3.04
N LEU A 77 6.74 20.11 3.33
CA LEU A 77 5.51 19.87 4.08
C LEU A 77 4.63 18.80 3.42
N THR A 78 4.52 18.82 2.10
CA THR A 78 3.70 17.87 1.33
C THR A 78 4.30 16.47 1.38
N LEU A 79 5.63 16.35 1.33
CA LEU A 79 6.35 15.08 1.47
C LEU A 79 6.23 14.53 2.89
N ASP A 80 6.48 15.36 3.90
CA ASP A 80 6.41 14.99 5.32
C ASP A 80 5.00 14.50 5.72
N GLU A 81 3.94 15.13 5.20
CA GLU A 81 2.56 14.70 5.44
C GLU A 81 2.28 13.31 4.85
N LEU A 82 2.72 13.07 3.61
CA LEU A 82 2.54 11.78 2.93
C LEU A 82 3.39 10.67 3.56
N GLU A 83 4.65 10.98 3.91
CA GLU A 83 5.54 10.05 4.61
C GLU A 83 4.97 9.68 5.98
N ARG A 84 4.47 10.66 6.74
CA ARG A 84 3.89 10.41 8.06
C ARG A 84 2.65 9.53 7.98
N GLU A 85 1.80 9.71 6.96
CA GLU A 85 0.57 8.95 6.81
C GLU A 85 0.83 7.51 6.33
N PHE A 86 1.70 7.33 5.35
CA PHE A 86 1.86 6.05 4.64
C PHE A 86 3.19 5.34 4.88
N GLY A 87 4.09 5.94 5.65
CA GLY A 87 5.42 5.40 5.91
C GLY A 87 6.40 5.50 4.74
N GLY A 88 6.01 6.15 3.64
CA GLY A 88 6.86 6.32 2.47
C GLY A 88 6.25 7.21 1.39
N VAL A 89 7.11 8.00 0.75
CA VAL A 89 6.79 8.86 -0.39
C VAL A 89 8.02 8.94 -1.29
N SER A 90 7.80 9.09 -2.59
CA SER A 90 8.86 9.32 -3.57
C SER A 90 8.62 10.61 -4.34
N HIS A 91 9.69 11.33 -4.62
CA HIS A 91 9.68 12.59 -5.36
C HIS A 91 10.61 12.49 -6.56
N GLU A 92 10.08 12.79 -7.74
CA GLU A 92 10.86 12.88 -8.96
C GLU A 92 11.52 14.25 -9.08
N LEU A 93 12.86 14.30 -9.17
CA LEU A 93 13.59 15.58 -9.28
C LEU A 93 13.53 16.22 -10.68
N ASN A 94 13.06 15.46 -11.67
CA ASN A 94 12.95 15.94 -13.04
C ASN A 94 11.70 16.82 -13.22
N ARG A 95 11.84 17.88 -14.03
CA ARG A 95 10.71 18.76 -14.36
C ARG A 95 9.84 18.13 -15.44
N ILE A 96 8.54 18.16 -15.22
CA ILE A 96 7.51 17.84 -16.21
C ILE A 96 7.04 19.15 -16.82
N ILE A 97 7.16 19.29 -18.15
CA ILE A 97 6.68 20.48 -18.86
C ILE A 97 5.30 20.20 -19.43
N GLY A 98 4.29 20.91 -18.91
CA GLY A 98 2.91 20.83 -19.37
C GLY A 98 2.61 21.89 -20.43
N PHE A 99 1.75 21.57 -21.39
CA PHE A 99 1.17 22.53 -22.32
C PHE A 99 -0.33 22.29 -22.44
N TRP A 100 -1.14 23.32 -22.18
CA TRP A 100 -2.59 23.27 -22.39
C TRP A 100 -3.05 24.55 -23.05
N LYS A 101 -4.27 24.49 -23.58
CA LYS A 101 -4.99 25.65 -24.09
C LYS A 101 -6.22 25.84 -23.26
N ASP A 102 -6.56 27.10 -22.97
CA ASP A 102 -7.91 27.41 -22.48
C ASP A 102 -8.95 27.29 -23.62
N GLU A 103 -10.20 27.55 -23.26
CA GLU A 103 -11.33 27.52 -24.18
C GLU A 103 -11.21 28.52 -25.35
N VAL A 104 -10.46 29.62 -25.16
CA VAL A 104 -10.22 30.65 -26.20
C VAL A 104 -8.95 30.40 -27.01
N GLY A 105 -8.21 29.33 -26.70
CA GLY A 105 -7.04 28.87 -27.43
C GLY A 105 -5.70 29.47 -26.97
N PHE A 106 -5.66 30.22 -25.87
CA PHE A 106 -4.42 30.74 -25.30
C PHE A 106 -3.58 29.58 -24.75
N ARG A 107 -2.31 29.51 -25.16
CA ARG A 107 -1.40 28.45 -24.74
C ARG A 107 -0.74 28.81 -23.42
N TYR A 108 -0.89 27.94 -22.45
CA TYR A 108 -0.17 28.00 -21.20
C TYR A 108 0.94 26.95 -21.18
N GLN A 109 1.99 27.25 -20.41
CA GLN A 109 3.09 26.36 -20.13
C GLN A 109 3.30 26.31 -18.63
N GLU A 110 3.35 25.11 -18.06
CA GLU A 110 3.61 24.87 -16.63
C GLU A 110 4.90 24.08 -16.50
N GLN A 111 5.52 24.23 -15.34
CA GLN A 111 6.59 23.37 -14.89
C GLN A 111 6.12 22.69 -13.62
N ASN A 112 6.15 21.37 -13.64
CA ASN A 112 5.61 20.54 -12.60
C ASN A 112 6.67 19.55 -12.11
N THR A 113 6.42 18.97 -10.94
CA THR A 113 7.10 17.78 -10.42
C THR A 113 6.07 16.68 -10.16
N ARG A 114 6.54 15.45 -10.01
CA ARG A 114 5.72 14.30 -9.63
C ARG A 114 6.13 13.77 -8.27
N ILE A 115 5.14 13.59 -7.41
CA ILE A 115 5.24 12.83 -6.17
C ILE A 115 4.40 11.56 -6.33
N PHE A 116 4.85 10.46 -5.75
CA PHE A 116 4.05 9.24 -5.71
C PHE A 116 4.17 8.48 -4.39
N CYS A 117 3.07 7.81 -4.02
CA CYS A 117 2.95 6.96 -2.84
C CYS A 117 2.39 5.61 -3.26
N ASP A 118 3.00 4.53 -2.75
CA ASP A 118 2.49 3.17 -2.91
C ASP A 118 1.83 2.76 -1.60
N VAL A 119 0.51 2.58 -1.62
CA VAL A 119 -0.30 2.38 -0.42
C VAL A 119 -1.13 1.11 -0.54
N PRO A 120 -1.58 0.50 0.58
CA PRO A 120 -2.57 -0.56 0.53
C PRO A 120 -3.81 -0.12 -0.27
N ASN A 121 -4.31 -0.99 -1.15
CA ASN A 121 -5.53 -0.75 -1.92
C ASN A 121 -6.78 -0.92 -1.03
N GLU A 122 -6.97 0.03 -0.13
CA GLU A 122 -8.03 0.07 0.88
C GLU A 122 -8.91 1.34 0.65
N PRO A 123 -10.20 1.34 1.04
CA PRO A 123 -11.08 2.50 0.89
C PRO A 123 -10.54 3.77 1.58
N ASP A 124 -9.93 3.61 2.76
CA ASP A 124 -9.40 4.71 3.57
C ASP A 124 -8.30 5.48 2.82
N SER A 125 -7.40 4.78 2.13
CA SER A 125 -6.40 5.40 1.25
C SER A 125 -7.05 6.27 0.18
N LYS A 126 -8.14 5.80 -0.43
CA LYS A 126 -8.84 6.53 -1.49
C LYS A 126 -9.52 7.78 -0.96
N ASP A 127 -10.14 7.69 0.22
CA ASP A 127 -10.79 8.82 0.86
C ASP A 127 -9.77 9.87 1.29
N PHE A 128 -8.63 9.45 1.86
CA PHE A 128 -7.50 10.33 2.17
C PHE A 128 -7.07 11.13 0.93
N PHE A 129 -6.73 10.48 -0.18
CA PHE A 129 -6.23 11.19 -1.36
C PHE A 129 -7.27 12.12 -2.00
N ARG A 130 -8.56 11.78 -1.90
CA ARG A 130 -9.65 12.67 -2.36
C ARG A 130 -9.69 13.97 -1.54
N GLU A 131 -9.59 13.87 -0.22
CA GLU A 131 -9.58 15.03 0.68
C GLU A 131 -8.27 15.81 0.58
N TYR A 132 -7.16 15.09 0.48
CA TYR A 132 -5.83 15.66 0.35
C TYR A 132 -5.69 16.48 -0.94
N LYS A 133 -6.30 16.03 -2.05
CA LYS A 133 -6.35 16.81 -3.30
C LYS A 133 -6.94 18.21 -3.09
N GLU A 134 -7.98 18.37 -2.29
CA GLU A 134 -8.58 19.68 -1.99
C GLU A 134 -7.65 20.56 -1.12
N THR A 135 -6.92 19.94 -0.19
CA THR A 135 -5.88 20.61 0.59
C THR A 135 -4.77 21.13 -0.32
N LEU A 136 -4.30 20.31 -1.27
CA LEU A 136 -3.23 20.67 -2.21
C LEU A 136 -3.68 21.81 -3.15
N LYS A 137 -4.91 21.76 -3.69
CA LYS A 137 -5.47 22.85 -4.51
C LYS A 137 -5.39 24.19 -3.79
N THR A 138 -5.79 24.20 -2.52
CA THR A 138 -5.74 25.41 -1.67
C THR A 138 -4.29 25.84 -1.41
N ARG A 139 -3.41 24.92 -1.00
CA ARG A 139 -2.00 25.17 -0.67
C ARG A 139 -1.21 25.74 -1.85
N PHE A 140 -1.40 25.16 -3.04
CA PHE A 140 -0.67 25.52 -4.25
C PHE A 140 -1.42 26.53 -5.13
N LYS A 141 -2.58 27.03 -4.68
CA LYS A 141 -3.42 28.02 -5.37
C LYS A 141 -3.79 27.60 -6.80
N GLN A 142 -4.10 26.32 -6.97
CA GLN A 142 -4.48 25.74 -8.26
C GLN A 142 -5.97 25.50 -8.35
N GLN A 143 -6.54 25.68 -9.55
CA GLN A 143 -7.95 25.32 -9.80
C GLN A 143 -8.18 23.82 -9.66
N ASP A 144 -7.21 23.02 -10.08
CA ASP A 144 -7.17 21.59 -9.83
C ASP A 144 -5.74 21.08 -9.69
N ILE A 145 -5.58 19.93 -9.06
CA ILE A 145 -4.30 19.20 -8.98
C ILE A 145 -4.49 17.87 -9.69
N TRP A 146 -3.65 17.61 -10.70
CA TRP A 146 -3.70 16.34 -11.41
C TRP A 146 -3.21 15.22 -10.50
N MET A 147 -4.11 14.27 -10.24
CA MET A 147 -3.86 13.12 -9.37
C MET A 147 -4.48 11.89 -10.01
N VAL A 148 -3.70 10.83 -10.14
CA VAL A 148 -4.14 9.56 -10.72
C VAL A 148 -3.77 8.41 -9.80
N SER A 149 -4.50 7.30 -9.92
CA SER A 149 -4.13 6.07 -9.22
C SER A 149 -4.39 4.82 -10.04
N TYR A 150 -3.58 3.81 -9.81
CA TYR A 150 -3.69 2.50 -10.47
C TYR A 150 -3.11 1.40 -9.57
N LEU A 151 -3.57 0.16 -9.76
CA LEU A 151 -3.04 -0.99 -9.03
C LEU A 151 -1.62 -1.30 -9.52
N ILE A 152 -0.76 -1.71 -8.60
CA ILE A 152 0.60 -2.15 -8.90
C ILE A 152 0.88 -3.51 -8.24
N ASP A 153 1.73 -4.29 -8.90
CA ASP A 153 2.26 -5.55 -8.38
C ASP A 153 3.70 -5.34 -7.92
N MET A 154 4.02 -5.83 -6.73
CA MET A 154 5.40 -5.87 -6.22
C MET A 154 6.01 -7.22 -6.56
N VAL A 155 7.25 -7.21 -7.07
CA VAL A 155 8.03 -8.41 -7.44
C VAL A 155 9.16 -8.67 -6.47
#